data_AF-A0A3B0WRY0-F1
#
_entry.id   AF-A0A3B0WRY0-F1
#
_cell.length_a   1.000
_cell.length_b   1.000
_cell.length_c   1.000
_cell.angle_alpha   90.00
_cell.angle_beta   90.00
_cell.angle_gamma   90.00
#
_symmetry.space_group_name_H-M   'P 1'
#
loop_
_entity.id
_entity.type
_entity.pdbx_description
1 polymer ?
#
loop_
_entity_poly.entity_id
_entity_poly.type
_entity_poly.pdbx_seq_one_letter_code
_entity_poly.pdbx_strand_id
1 'polypeptide(L)' 'MWTIKYKPNNDSQAWLILESYDNKSQALLHAACASGGYFKVNVVDPDYNIIWRNEN' A
#
# COMPACT_ATOMS: atom_id res chain seq x y z
N MET A 1 8.36 9.15 -5.25
CA MET A 1 7.50 9.12 -4.04
C MET A 1 7.15 7.67 -3.72
N TRP A 2 7.03 7.32 -2.45
CA TRP A 2 6.52 6.03 -2.01
C TRP A 2 5.00 6.04 -2.05
N THR A 3 4.40 5.08 -2.75
CA THR A 3 2.95 5.03 -2.97
C THR A 3 2.34 3.86 -2.22
N ILE A 4 1.30 4.11 -1.43
CA ILE A 4 0.50 3.06 -0.82
C ILE A 4 -0.60 2.69 -1.81
N LYS A 5 -0.67 1.41 -2.17
CA LYS A 5 -1.75 0.86 -2.98
C LYS A 5 -2.55 -0.14 -2.17
N TYR A 6 -3.86 -0.22 -2.42
CA TYR A 6 -4.73 -1.17 -1.74
C TYR A 6 -5.73 -1.84 -2.69
N LYS A 7 -6.23 -3.01 -2.27
CA LYS A 7 -7.46 -3.61 -2.78
C LYS A 7 -8.48 -3.66 -1.64
N PRO A 8 -9.69 -3.13 -1.80
CA PRO A 8 -10.62 -3.01 -0.68
C PRO A 8 -11.20 -4.36 -0.24
N ASN A 9 -11.71 -5.18 -1.17
CA ASN A 9 -12.57 -6.31 -0.81
C ASN A 9 -12.08 -7.69 -1.28
N ASN A 10 -11.44 -7.77 -2.46
CA ASN A 10 -11.00 -9.06 -3.02
C ASN A 10 -9.85 -8.89 -4.03
N ASP A 11 -9.27 -10.01 -4.48
CA ASP A 11 -8.13 -10.00 -5.40
C ASP A 11 -8.50 -9.65 -6.85
N SER A 12 -9.76 -9.79 -7.25
CA SER A 12 -10.20 -9.44 -8.60
C SER A 12 -10.31 -7.93 -8.83
N GLN A 13 -10.31 -7.13 -7.75
CA GLN A 13 -10.35 -5.67 -7.84
C GLN A 13 -9.01 -5.08 -8.28
N ALA A 14 -9.09 -3.97 -9.02
CA ALA A 14 -7.91 -3.19 -9.38
C ALA A 14 -7.25 -2.59 -8.14
N TRP A 15 -5.93 -2.44 -8.19
CA TRP A 15 -5.20 -1.69 -7.18
C TRP A 15 -5.57 -0.20 -7.25
N LEU A 16 -5.97 0.36 -6.12
CA LEU A 16 -6.23 1.78 -5.96
C LEU A 16 -5.06 2.42 -5.20
N ILE A 17 -4.81 3.71 -5.45
CA ILE A 17 -3.84 4.48 -4.67
C ILE A 17 -4.56 4.99 -3.42
N LEU A 18 -4.02 4.68 -2.25
CA LEU A 18 -4.48 5.24 -0.99
C LEU A 18 -3.88 6.64 -0.81
N GLU A 19 -2.56 6.73 -0.85
CA GLU A 19 -1.81 7.96 -0.61
C GLU A 19 -0.35 7.80 -1.06
N SER A 20 0.35 8.93 -1.25
CA SER A 20 1.76 8.97 -1.62
C SER A 20 2.57 9.82 -0.63
N TYR A 21 3.81 9.42 -0.39
CA TYR A 21 4.70 9.98 0.62
C TYR A 21 6.09 10.25 0.03
N ASP A 22 6.74 11.32 0.48
CA ASP A 22 8.16 11.58 0.20
C ASP A 22 9.10 10.86 1.19
N ASN A 23 8.53 10.20 2.20
CA ASN A 23 9.29 9.50 3.22
C ASN A 23 8.88 8.01 3.29
N LYS A 24 9.85 7.12 3.11
CA LYS A 24 9.65 5.65 3.18
C LYS A 24 9.00 5.20 4.49
N SER A 25 9.48 5.70 5.63
CA SER A 25 9.03 5.28 6.95
C SER A 25 7.59 5.68 7.22
N GLN A 26 7.17 6.87 6.78
CA GLN A 26 5.77 7.31 6.87
C GLN A 26 4.86 6.44 6.01
N ALA A 27 5.26 6.15 4.77
CA ALA A 27 4.49 5.26 3.89
C ALA A 27 4.29 3.87 4.52
N LEU A 28 5.34 3.29 5.10
CA LEU A 28 5.28 1.98 5.75
C LEU A 28 4.41 2.01 7.01
N LEU A 29 4.55 3.03 7.85
CA LEU A 29 3.75 3.17 9.07
C LEU A 29 2.26 3.27 8.74
N HIS A 30 1.90 4.14 7.78
CA HIS A 30 0.49 4.27 7.39
C HIS A 30 -0.02 3.00 6.72
N ALA A 31 0.75 2.36 5.83
CA ALA A 31 0.33 1.11 5.21
C ALA A 31 0.06 -0.01 6.24
N ALA A 32 0.88 -0.09 7.30
CA ALA A 32 0.68 -1.04 8.39
C ALA A 32 -0.57 -0.72 9.24
N CYS A 33 -0.86 0.55 9.50
CA CYS A 33 -2.10 0.94 10.19
C CYS A 33 -3.34 0.66 9.32
N ALA A 34 -3.25 0.93 8.01
CA ALA A 34 -4.33 0.79 7.06
C ALA A 34 -4.64 -0.68 6.71
N SER A 35 -3.69 -1.61 6.88
CA SER A 35 -3.85 -2.99 6.45
C SER A 35 -4.97 -3.75 7.17
N GLY A 36 -5.42 -3.29 8.34
CA GLY A 36 -6.59 -3.86 9.00
C GLY A 36 -7.93 -3.53 8.33
N GLY A 37 -7.98 -2.52 7.46
CA GLY A 37 -9.20 -2.05 6.81
C GLY A 37 -9.37 -2.49 5.35
N TYR A 38 -8.39 -3.19 4.78
CA TYR A 38 -8.37 -3.56 3.36
C TYR A 38 -7.96 -5.01 3.17
N PHE A 39 -8.43 -5.61 2.07
CA PHE A 39 -8.09 -6.97 1.69
C PHE A 39 -6.58 -7.15 1.41
N LYS A 40 -5.98 -6.21 0.67
CA LYS A 40 -4.53 -6.16 0.45
C LYS A 40 -4.01 -4.74 0.46
N VAL A 41 -2.79 -4.56 0.98
CA VAL A 41 -2.08 -3.26 0.97
C VAL A 41 -0.63 -3.47 0.63
N ASN A 42 -0.10 -2.70 -0.32
CA ASN A 42 1.30 -2.73 -0.70
C ASN A 42 1.90 -1.31 -0.68
N VAL A 43 3.18 -1.22 -0.34
CA VAL A 43 3.98 0.00 -0.53
C VAL A 43 4.87 -0.20 -1.74
N VAL A 44 4.79 0.76 -2.65
CA VAL A 44 5.57 0.81 -3.88
C VAL A 44 6.60 1.93 -3.76
N ASP A 45 7.85 1.67 -4.14
CA ASP A 45 8.91 2.67 -4.18
C ASP A 45 8.79 3.60 -5.42
N PRO A 46 9.62 4.65 -5.54
CA PRO A 46 9.61 5.55 -6.70
C PRO A 46 9.88 4.87 -8.05
N ASP A 47 10.54 3.71 -8.03
CA ASP A 47 10.90 2.92 -9.20
C ASP A 47 9.84 1.86 -9.54
N TYR A 48 8.67 1.95 -8.90
CA TYR A 48 7.53 1.05 -9.05
C TYR A 48 7.73 -0.38 -8.51
N ASN A 49 8.75 -0.61 -7.68
CA ASN A 49 8.95 -1.91 -7.01
C ASN A 49 8.10 -2.01 -5.73
N ILE A 50 7.57 -3.20 -5.47
CA ILE A 50 6.87 -3.48 -4.21
C ILE A 50 7.94 -3.75 -3.13
N ILE A 51 8.02 -2.86 -2.15
CA ILE A 51 8.98 -2.98 -1.03
C ILE A 51 8.35 -3.57 0.23
N TRP A 52 7.02 -3.58 0.30
CA TRP A 52 6.27 -4.17 1.40
C TRP A 52 4.86 -4.55 0.93
N ARG A 53 4.31 -5.62 1.50
CA ARG A 53 2.96 -6.11 1.27
C ARG A 53 2.36 -6.67 2.54
N ASN A 54 1.06 -6.49 2.69
CA ASN A 54 0.22 -7.20 3.64
C ASN A 54 -0.98 -7.77 2.89
N GLU A 55 -1.22 -9.06 3.12
CA GLU A 55 -2.35 -9.81 2.59
C GLU A 55 -3.01 -10.51 3.77
N ASN A 56 -4.29 -10.21 4.00
CA ASN A 56 -5.14 -10.91 4.98
C ASN A 56 -5.87 -12.10 4.34
#